data_AF-A0A963Q8D7-F1
#
_entry.id   AF-A0A963Q8D7-F1
#
_cell.length_a   1.000
_cell.length_b   1.000
_cell.length_c   1.000
_cell.angle_alpha   90.00
_cell.angle_beta   90.00
_cell.angle_gamma   90.00
#
_symmetry.space_group_name_H-M   'P 1'
#
loop_
_entity.id
_entity.type
_entity.pdbx_description
1 polymer ?
#
loop_
_entity_poly.entity_id
_entity_poly.type
_entity_poly.pdbx_seq_one_letter_code
_entity_poly.pdbx_strand_id
1 'polypeptide(L)' 'GLFEVMLEPGDPVKAGQPVGRLWFMDKPSRPPELLCSPVDGVVVVTRAIPITEQGDCVFVVGTVIEREAIL' A
#
# COMPACT_ATOMS: atom_id res chain seq x y z
N GLY A 1 -0.53 -6.86 11.90
CA GLY A 1 -1.73 -7.61 11.50
C GLY A 1 -1.41 -8.48 10.29
N LEU A 2 -2.43 -8.93 9.56
CA LEU A 2 -2.23 -9.57 8.25
C LEU A 2 -2.55 -8.54 7.16
N PHE A 3 -1.56 -8.17 6.37
CA PHE A 3 -1.69 -7.26 5.25
C PHE A 3 -2.11 -8.02 3.99
N GLU A 4 -3.24 -7.62 3.42
CA GLU A 4 -3.78 -8.09 2.16
C GLU A 4 -3.49 -7.04 1.08
N VAL A 5 -2.83 -7.47 0.00
CA VAL A 5 -2.54 -6.64 -1.17
C VAL A 5 -3.81 -6.48 -2.01
N MET A 6 -4.13 -5.24 -2.42
CA MET A 6 -5.26 -4.96 -3.33
C MET A 6 -4.81 -4.43 -4.70
N LEU A 7 -3.58 -3.93 -4.81
CA LEU A 7 -2.96 -3.43 -6.04
C LEU A 7 -1.58 -4.08 -6.19
N GLU A 8 -1.23 -4.46 -7.41
CA GLU A 8 0.04 -5.10 -7.72
C GLU A 8 1.11 -4.07 -8.07
N PRO A 9 2.41 -4.40 -7.94
CA PRO A 9 3.48 -3.57 -8.49
C PRO A 9 3.25 -3.27 -9.98
N GLY A 10 3.33 -1.98 -10.33
CA GLY A 10 3.01 -1.46 -11.67
C GLY A 10 1.62 -0.85 -11.79
N ASP A 11 0.72 -1.09 -10.85
CA ASP A 11 -0.62 -0.51 -10.89
C ASP A 11 -0.60 0.99 -10.57
N PRO A 12 -1.37 1.82 -11.29
CA PRO A 12 -1.56 3.22 -10.96
C PRO A 12 -2.45 3.38 -9.71
N VAL A 13 -2.17 4.39 -8.91
CA VAL A 13 -2.94 4.69 -7.69
C VAL A 13 -3.15 6.20 -7.53
N LYS A 14 -4.30 6.57 -6.97
CA LYS A 14 -4.64 7.95 -6.57
C LYS A 14 -4.51 8.18 -5.07
N ALA A 15 -4.25 9.41 -4.66
CA ALA A 15 -4.29 9.79 -3.26
C ALA A 15 -5.66 9.44 -2.64
N GLY A 16 -5.64 8.78 -1.48
CA GLY A 16 -6.83 8.26 -0.81
C GLY A 16 -7.36 6.93 -1.35
N GLN A 17 -6.84 6.41 -2.47
CA GLN A 17 -7.21 5.09 -2.98
C GLN A 17 -6.57 3.99 -2.12
N PRO A 18 -7.34 2.96 -1.69
CA PRO A 18 -6.81 1.81 -0.98
C PRO A 18 -5.79 1.03 -1.82
N VAL A 19 -4.62 0.75 -1.23
CA VAL A 19 -3.56 -0.11 -1.80
C VAL A 19 -3.60 -1.51 -1.18
N GLY A 20 -4.11 -1.62 0.04
CA GLY A 20 -4.28 -2.88 0.73
C GLY A 20 -5.13 -2.74 1.99
N ARG A 21 -5.28 -3.86 2.71
CA ARG A 21 -6.07 -3.94 3.94
C ARG A 21 -5.28 -4.60 5.05
N LEU A 22 -5.47 -4.14 6.28
CA LEU A 22 -4.88 -4.75 7.47
C LEU A 22 -5.96 -5.47 8.27
N TRP A 23 -5.82 -6.79 8.38
CA TRP A 23 -6.68 -7.68 9.15
C TRP A 23 -6.13 -7.92 10.56
N PHE A 24 -7.05 -8.04 11.52
CA PHE A 24 -6.77 -8.27 12.94
C PHE A 24 -7.20 -9.68 13.34
N MET A 25 -6.26 -10.64 13.27
CA MET A 25 -6.54 -12.07 13.48
C MET A 25 -7.03 -12.39 14.90
N ASP A 26 -6.65 -11.57 15.89
CA ASP A 26 -7.11 -11.64 17.28
C ASP A 26 -8.57 -11.15 17.45
N LYS A 27 -9.10 -10.41 16.47
CA LYS A 27 -10.44 -9.80 16.51
C LYS A 27 -11.19 -10.03 15.18
N PRO A 28 -11.66 -11.25 14.88
CA PRO A 28 -12.28 -11.58 13.60
C PRO A 28 -13.55 -10.78 13.25
N SER A 29 -14.27 -10.28 14.26
CA SER A 29 -15.46 -9.44 14.08
C SER A 29 -15.15 -7.98 13.77
N ARG A 30 -13.89 -7.55 13.95
CA ARG A 30 -13.45 -6.19 13.61
C ARG A 30 -13.24 -6.10 12.10
N PRO A 31 -13.80 -5.08 11.42
CA PRO A 31 -13.52 -4.87 10.01
C PRO A 31 -12.03 -4.54 9.79
N PRO A 32 -11.47 -4.88 8.61
CA PRO A 32 -10.09 -4.55 8.30
C PRO A 32 -9.91 -3.04 8.16
N GLU A 33 -8.68 -2.58 8.37
CA GLU A 33 -8.31 -1.19 8.14
C GLU A 33 -7.80 -1.02 6.71
N LEU A 34 -8.31 -0.02 5.98
CA LEU A 34 -7.83 0.29 4.64
C LEU A 34 -6.56 1.12 4.74
N LEU A 35 -5.51 0.67 4.05
CA LEU A 35 -4.28 1.44 3.91
C LEU A 35 -4.29 2.11 2.54
N CYS A 36 -4.46 3.42 2.54
CA CYS A 36 -4.57 4.22 1.33
C CYS A 36 -3.24 4.86 0.93
N SER A 37 -3.04 5.07 -0.37
CA SER A 37 -1.92 5.87 -0.84
C SER A 37 -2.08 7.32 -0.38
N PRO A 38 -1.03 7.97 0.17
CA PRO A 38 -1.07 9.39 0.49
C PRO A 38 -0.90 10.28 -0.75
N VAL A 39 -0.46 9.72 -1.88
CA VAL A 39 -0.12 10.45 -3.11
C VAL A 39 -0.64 9.76 -4.36
N ASP A 40 -0.70 10.50 -5.45
CA ASP A 40 -0.85 9.92 -6.79
C ASP A 40 0.47 9.28 -7.23
N GLY A 41 0.40 8.14 -7.93
CA GLY A 41 1.59 7.50 -8.44
C GLY A 41 1.36 6.09 -8.96
N VAL A 42 2.40 5.28 -8.85
CA VAL A 42 2.42 3.87 -9.22
C VAL A 42 2.92 3.06 -8.03
N VAL A 43 2.27 1.93 -7.74
CA VAL A 43 2.74 0.99 -6.73
C VAL A 43 4.05 0.38 -7.22
N VAL A 44 5.14 0.58 -6.47
CA VAL A 44 6.48 0.09 -6.85
C VAL A 44 6.79 -1.23 -6.17
N VAL A 45 6.39 -1.35 -4.91
CA VAL A 45 6.64 -2.52 -4.08
C VAL A 45 5.44 -2.78 -3.20
N THR A 46 5.10 -4.05 -3.02
CA THR A 46 4.18 -4.53 -1.99
C THR A 46 4.88 -5.61 -1.16
N ARG A 47 4.44 -5.79 0.07
CA ARG A 47 5.05 -6.77 0.98
C ARG A 47 4.68 -8.20 0.57
N ALA A 48 5.69 -9.05 0.39
CA ALA A 48 5.50 -10.46 0.03
C ALA A 48 5.00 -11.33 1.19
N ILE A 49 5.49 -11.11 2.42
CA ILE A 49 5.05 -11.85 3.60
C ILE A 49 3.96 -11.04 4.32
N PRO A 50 2.72 -11.52 4.41
CA PRO A 50 1.59 -10.68 4.80
C PRO A 50 1.55 -10.36 6.30
N ILE A 51 2.29 -11.08 7.14
CA ILE A 51 2.36 -10.77 8.58
C ILE A 51 3.18 -9.50 8.82
N THR A 52 2.62 -8.56 9.57
CA THR A 52 3.15 -7.21 9.79
C THR A 52 3.08 -6.80 11.26
N GLU A 53 4.01 -5.95 11.66
CA GLU A 53 3.99 -5.22 12.93
C GLU A 53 3.82 -3.70 12.70
N GLN A 54 3.57 -2.95 13.77
CA GLN A 54 3.48 -1.50 13.64
C GLN A 54 4.84 -0.92 13.21
N GLY A 55 4.81 -0.05 12.19
CA GLY A 55 6.02 0.53 11.61
C GLY A 55 6.60 -0.25 10.43
N ASP A 56 6.08 -1.44 10.13
CA ASP A 56 6.47 -2.17 8.91
C ASP A 56 6.05 -1.40 7.65
N CYS A 57 6.98 -1.33 6.69
CA CYS A 57 6.64 -0.90 5.34
C CYS A 57 5.87 -2.02 4.61
N VAL A 58 4.66 -1.69 4.15
CA VAL A 58 3.75 -2.65 3.51
C VAL A 58 3.57 -2.43 2.01
N PHE A 59 3.75 -1.19 1.55
CA PHE A 59 3.82 -0.83 0.14
C PHE A 59 4.63 0.45 -0.04
N VAL A 60 5.10 0.70 -1.26
CA VAL A 60 5.76 1.94 -1.67
C VAL A 60 5.09 2.46 -2.94
N VAL A 61 4.80 3.76 -2.97
CA VAL A 61 4.28 4.45 -4.15
C VAL A 61 5.34 5.41 -4.67
N GLY A 62 5.65 5.30 -5.96
CA GLY A 62 6.50 6.23 -6.68
C GLY A 62 5.65 7.28 -7.37
N THR A 63 5.98 8.55 -7.18
CA THR A 63 5.38 9.66 -7.92
C THR A 63 5.97 9.70 -9.33
N VAL A 64 5.12 9.85 -10.35
CA VAL A 64 5.59 10.02 -11.72
C VAL A 64 6.33 11.35 -11.84
N ILE A 65 7.50 11.34 -12.47
CA ILE A 65 8.33 12.52 -12.71
C ILE A 65 8.64 12.62 -14.19
N GLU A 66 8.62 13.85 -14.71
CA GLU A 66 9.08 14.14 -16.06
C GLU A 66 10.60 14.12 -16.11
N ARG A 67 11.16 13.64 -17.23
CA ARG A 67 12.61 13.48 -17.39
C ARG A 67 13.35 14.80 -17.17
N GLU A 68 12.77 15.89 -17.63
CA GLU A 68 13.31 17.24 -17.57
C GLU A 68 13.41 17.77 -16.13
N ALA A 69 12.66 17.21 -15.17
CA ALA A 69 12.72 17.63 -13.77
C ALA A 69 13.95 17.09 -13.02
N ILE A 70 14.72 16.19 -13.64
CA ILE A 70 15.85 15.47 -13.03
C ILE A 70 17.18 15.74 -13.76
N LEU A 71 17.17 16.59 -14.80
CA LEU A 71 18.34 17.01 -15.58
C LEU A 71 18.73 18.43 -15.21
#